data_AF-D5H488-F1
#
_entry.id   AF-D5H488-F1
#
_cell.length_a   1.000
_cell.length_b   1.000
_cell.length_c   1.000
_cell.angle_alpha   90.00
_cell.angle_beta   90.00
_cell.angle_gamma   90.00
#
_symmetry.space_group_name_H-M   'P 1'
#
loop_
_entity.id
_entity.type
_entity.pdbx_description
1 polymer ?
#
loop_
_entity_poly.entity_id
_entity_poly.type
_entity_poly.pdbx_seq_one_letter_code
_entity_poly.pdbx_strand_id
1 'polypeptide(L)'
;MASSSSGKPRSPGPTGIPDPPPNPSRRENEPVLDTMVLQAFGFGHPEGIETLLRVLQVQRARFPAEVYNDETLPLPQDDEDLSELALGLNYAERQIRTRPRVEAERFESWIDNASQLQEHLRGGTLEIDPLRTEELPEREDLTETYGIGRGEAACLVLAQRRGAPAVFVSADQEACEVADEIGIPRTTIRDLLERWVDIFSPPVEDFDAMIEGLRRARFDPGKDFVAPLRETLS
;
A
#
# COMPACT_ATOMS: atom_id res chain seq x y z
N MET A 1 16.80 -4.63 -46.52
CA MET A 1 15.39 -4.60 -46.98
C MET A 1 14.93 -6.05 -47.04
N ALA A 2 13.95 -6.56 -46.30
CA ALA A 2 12.93 -5.99 -45.43
C ALA A 2 12.76 -6.91 -44.20
N SER A 3 12.45 -6.34 -43.03
CA SER A 3 12.12 -7.08 -41.82
C SER A 3 10.62 -7.32 -41.75
N SER A 4 10.20 -8.58 -41.72
CA SER A 4 8.83 -8.99 -41.40
C SER A 4 8.57 -8.76 -39.92
N SER A 5 7.56 -7.94 -39.58
CA SER A 5 7.02 -7.87 -38.23
C SER A 5 5.97 -8.97 -38.05
N SER A 6 6.19 -9.86 -37.08
CA SER A 6 5.18 -10.78 -36.58
C SER A 6 4.65 -10.23 -35.26
N GLY A 7 3.63 -9.38 -35.35
CA GLY A 7 2.86 -8.96 -34.19
C GLY A 7 2.12 -10.16 -33.59
N LYS A 8 2.48 -10.56 -32.37
CA LYS A 8 1.64 -11.45 -31.56
C LYS A 8 0.39 -10.68 -31.10
N PRO A 9 -0.80 -11.29 -31.12
CA PRO A 9 -2.01 -10.63 -30.63
C PRO A 9 -1.90 -10.47 -29.11
N ARG A 10 -2.21 -9.26 -28.60
CA ARG A 10 -2.48 -9.05 -27.18
C ARG A 10 -3.77 -9.78 -26.82
N SER A 11 -3.72 -10.60 -25.78
CA SER A 11 -4.89 -11.28 -25.22
C SER A 11 -5.97 -10.26 -24.84
N PRO A 12 -7.27 -10.58 -25.01
CA PRO A 12 -8.35 -9.71 -24.57
C PRO A 12 -8.39 -9.72 -23.03
N GLY A 13 -8.32 -8.52 -22.43
CA GLY A 13 -8.58 -8.35 -21.00
C GLY A 13 -10.04 -8.65 -20.65
N PRO A 14 -10.34 -9.00 -19.39
CA PRO A 14 -11.70 -9.30 -18.97
C PRO A 14 -12.60 -8.06 -19.06
N THR A 15 -13.79 -8.28 -19.60
CA THR A 15 -14.95 -7.38 -19.65
C THR A 15 -15.44 -7.01 -18.26
N GLY A 16 -15.56 -5.72 -17.91
CA GLY A 16 -16.34 -5.37 -16.73
C GLY A 16 -16.45 -3.92 -16.29
N ILE A 17 -15.40 -3.09 -16.33
CA ILE A 17 -15.47 -1.75 -15.72
C ILE A 17 -14.71 -0.72 -16.57
N PRO A 18 -15.32 0.42 -16.94
CA PRO A 18 -14.67 1.42 -17.80
C PRO A 18 -13.53 2.14 -17.08
N ASP A 19 -12.43 2.34 -17.79
CA ASP A 19 -11.29 3.14 -17.33
C ASP A 19 -11.72 4.59 -17.06
N PRO A 20 -11.25 5.22 -15.96
CA PRO A 20 -11.43 6.66 -15.79
C PRO A 20 -10.65 7.43 -16.88
N PRO A 21 -11.16 8.60 -17.33
CA PRO A 21 -10.50 9.36 -18.38
C PRO A 21 -9.11 9.84 -17.95
N PRO A 22 -8.10 9.80 -18.83
CA PRO A 22 -6.75 10.24 -18.49
C PRO A 22 -6.71 11.75 -18.28
N ASN A 23 -6.29 12.18 -17.09
CA ASN A 23 -6.07 13.60 -16.78
C ASN A 23 -4.57 13.94 -16.82
N PRO A 24 -4.08 14.65 -17.86
CA PRO A 24 -2.64 14.87 -18.09
C PRO A 24 -1.97 15.88 -17.12
N SER A 25 -2.70 16.48 -16.19
CA SER A 25 -2.20 17.54 -15.28
C SER A 25 -1.85 17.08 -13.86
N ARG A 26 -1.82 15.77 -13.55
CA ARG A 26 -1.69 15.25 -12.16
C ARG A 26 -0.32 14.70 -11.73
N ARG A 27 0.78 14.93 -12.46
CA ARG A 27 2.12 14.47 -12.00
C ARG A 27 2.54 15.06 -10.64
N GLU A 28 1.98 16.21 -10.26
CA GLU A 28 2.31 16.92 -9.01
C GLU A 28 1.52 16.43 -7.78
N ASN A 29 0.65 15.41 -7.90
CA ASN A 29 -0.18 14.90 -6.80
C ASN A 29 -0.09 13.36 -6.64
N GLU A 30 1.01 12.74 -7.07
CA GLU A 30 1.18 11.30 -6.90
C GLU A 30 1.39 10.99 -5.41
N PRO A 31 0.45 10.30 -4.74
CA PRO A 31 0.47 10.12 -3.30
C PRO A 31 1.69 9.32 -2.86
N VAL A 32 2.15 9.63 -1.65
CA VAL A 32 3.14 8.83 -0.96
C VAL A 32 2.41 7.88 -0.03
N LEU A 33 2.59 6.58 -0.27
CA LEU A 33 2.05 5.52 0.54
C LEU A 33 3.05 5.21 1.64
N ASP A 34 2.55 5.14 2.87
CA ASP A 34 3.25 4.41 3.90
C ASP A 34 3.35 2.91 3.52
N THR A 35 4.42 2.26 3.95
CA THR A 35 4.69 0.86 3.59
C THR A 35 3.65 -0.07 4.21
N MET A 36 3.03 0.28 5.34
CA MET A 36 1.96 -0.52 5.93
C MET A 36 0.69 -0.49 5.07
N VAL A 37 0.44 0.58 4.32
CA VAL A 37 -0.65 0.63 3.33
C VAL A 37 -0.40 -0.38 2.20
N LEU A 38 0.85 -0.49 1.73
CA LEU A 38 1.23 -1.48 0.73
C LEU A 38 1.08 -2.91 1.24
N GLN A 39 1.44 -3.18 2.49
CA GLN A 39 1.21 -4.49 3.10
C GLN A 39 -0.29 -4.78 3.25
N ALA A 40 -1.07 -3.80 3.72
CA ALA A 40 -2.50 -3.95 3.91
C ALA A 40 -3.21 -4.34 2.61
N PHE A 41 -3.05 -3.54 1.55
CA PHE A 41 -3.71 -3.80 0.27
C PHE A 41 -3.02 -4.90 -0.53
N GLY A 42 -1.69 -4.92 -0.57
CA GLY A 42 -0.92 -5.89 -1.35
C GLY A 42 -1.01 -7.31 -0.80
N PHE A 43 -1.13 -7.50 0.52
CA PHE A 43 -1.29 -8.83 1.12
C PHE A 43 -2.77 -9.17 1.33
N GLY A 44 -3.62 -8.17 1.52
CA GLY A 44 -5.03 -8.36 1.81
C GLY A 44 -5.83 -8.88 0.63
N HIS A 45 -5.57 -8.41 -0.59
CA HIS A 45 -6.42 -8.75 -1.75
C HIS A 45 -5.60 -8.84 -3.05
N PRO A 46 -5.88 -9.78 -3.96
CA PRO A 46 -5.11 -9.94 -5.21
C PRO A 46 -5.17 -8.71 -6.14
N GLU A 47 -6.23 -7.90 -6.02
CA GLU A 47 -6.42 -6.63 -6.76
C GLU A 47 -6.29 -5.40 -5.84
N GLY A 48 -5.69 -5.56 -4.65
CA GLY A 48 -5.66 -4.52 -3.62
C GLY A 48 -4.94 -3.25 -4.05
N ILE A 49 -3.77 -3.37 -4.70
CA ILE A 49 -3.01 -2.23 -5.19
C ILE A 49 -3.72 -1.52 -6.34
N GLU A 50 -4.31 -2.28 -7.27
CA GLU A 50 -5.13 -1.70 -8.33
C GLU A 50 -6.32 -0.92 -7.75
N THR A 51 -7.03 -1.52 -6.80
CA THR A 51 -8.15 -0.88 -6.10
C THR A 51 -7.71 0.39 -5.40
N LEU A 52 -6.60 0.36 -4.66
CA LEU A 52 -6.01 1.51 -3.99
C LEU A 52 -5.75 2.66 -4.97
N LEU A 53 -5.07 2.40 -6.09
CA LEU A 53 -4.76 3.42 -7.10
C LEU A 53 -6.02 4.00 -7.75
N ARG A 54 -7.02 3.16 -8.03
CA ARG A 54 -8.30 3.57 -8.62
C ARG A 54 -9.11 4.45 -7.67
N VAL A 55 -9.18 4.09 -6.40
CA VAL A 55 -9.84 4.87 -5.34
C VAL A 55 -9.18 6.22 -5.13
N LEU A 56 -7.85 6.25 -5.15
CA LEU A 56 -7.06 7.48 -5.13
C LEU A 56 -7.18 8.30 -6.43
N GLN A 57 -7.74 7.72 -7.50
CA GLN A 57 -7.85 8.31 -8.83
C GLN A 57 -6.49 8.77 -9.38
N VAL A 58 -5.47 7.93 -9.20
CA VAL A 58 -4.10 8.17 -9.65
C VAL A 58 -3.59 7.01 -10.50
N GLN A 59 -2.67 7.30 -11.40
CA GLN A 59 -2.00 6.27 -12.21
C GLN A 59 -0.77 5.70 -11.49
N ARG A 60 -0.22 6.46 -10.54
CA ARG A 60 1.02 6.13 -9.85
C ARG A 60 0.96 6.58 -8.40
N ALA A 61 1.58 5.80 -7.53
CA ALA A 61 1.91 6.19 -6.17
C ALA A 61 3.39 5.88 -5.86
N ARG A 62 3.95 6.59 -4.88
CA ARG A 62 5.32 6.41 -4.39
C ARG A 62 5.32 5.82 -3.00
N PHE A 63 6.43 5.22 -2.60
CA PHE A 63 6.66 4.84 -1.21
C PHE A 63 8.16 4.89 -0.90
N PRO A 64 8.55 5.20 0.34
CA PRO A 64 9.95 5.27 0.72
C PRO A 64 10.57 3.86 0.76
N ALA A 65 11.89 3.80 0.59
CA ALA A 65 12.66 2.55 0.63
C ALA A 65 13.31 2.33 2.01
N GLU A 66 12.53 2.41 3.09
CA GLU A 66 13.09 2.33 4.44
C GLU A 66 13.53 0.92 4.81
N VAL A 67 14.69 0.83 5.47
CA VAL A 67 15.31 -0.37 6.05
C VAL A 67 15.35 -0.16 7.56
N TYR A 68 14.74 -1.06 8.34
CA TYR A 68 14.62 -0.94 9.80
C TYR A 68 15.52 -1.93 10.54
N ASN A 69 16.78 -1.58 10.64
CA ASN A 69 17.75 -2.45 11.32
C ASN A 69 17.65 -2.37 12.85
N ASP A 70 17.02 -1.30 13.37
CA ASP A 70 17.10 -0.94 14.79
C ASP A 70 15.76 -1.02 15.53
N GLU A 71 14.63 -1.24 14.84
CA GLU A 71 13.27 -1.11 15.43
C GLU A 71 12.55 -2.44 15.69
N THR A 72 13.13 -3.57 15.28
CA THR A 72 12.57 -4.89 15.55
C THR A 72 13.53 -5.73 16.40
N LEU A 73 12.96 -6.63 17.23
CA LEU A 73 13.69 -7.68 17.94
C LEU A 73 14.82 -8.22 17.06
N PRO A 74 16.02 -8.55 17.60
CA PRO A 74 17.20 -8.83 16.79
C PRO A 74 16.85 -9.74 15.62
N LEU A 75 16.87 -9.14 14.43
CA LEU A 75 16.54 -9.82 13.19
C LEU A 75 17.61 -10.88 12.96
N PRO A 76 17.28 -12.02 12.33
CA PRO A 76 18.31 -12.91 11.81
C PRO A 76 19.23 -12.11 10.89
N GLN A 77 20.54 -12.38 10.94
CA GLN A 77 21.58 -11.60 10.24
C GLN A 77 21.34 -11.41 8.72
N ASP A 78 20.53 -12.27 8.10
CA ASP A 78 20.14 -12.20 6.68
C ASP A 78 19.04 -11.15 6.38
N ASP A 79 18.43 -10.55 7.40
CA ASP A 79 17.30 -9.63 7.29
C ASP A 79 17.67 -8.16 7.58
N GLU A 80 18.90 -7.90 8.03
CA GLU A 80 19.43 -6.58 8.42
C GLU A 80 19.62 -5.61 7.25
N ASP A 81 19.27 -5.95 6.01
CA ASP A 81 19.31 -5.03 4.87
C ASP A 81 17.96 -4.95 4.14
N LEU A 82 16.91 -5.57 4.71
CA LEU A 82 15.62 -5.68 4.06
C LEU A 82 14.75 -4.45 4.35
N SER A 83 14.07 -3.96 3.31
CA SER A 83 13.02 -2.97 3.50
C SER A 83 11.85 -3.56 4.30
N GLU A 84 11.04 -2.71 4.91
CA GLU A 84 9.85 -3.15 5.66
C GLU A 84 8.94 -4.10 4.86
N LEU A 85 8.70 -3.77 3.59
CA LEU A 85 7.92 -4.61 2.69
C LEU A 85 8.59 -5.98 2.49
N ALA A 86 9.92 -6.00 2.33
CA ALA A 86 10.68 -7.24 2.18
C ALA A 86 10.72 -8.06 3.49
N LEU A 87 10.77 -7.40 4.66
CA LEU A 87 10.62 -8.05 5.96
C LEU A 87 9.25 -8.72 6.10
N GLY A 88 8.18 -8.06 5.67
CA GLY A 88 6.82 -8.63 5.65
C GLY A 88 6.73 -9.91 4.79
N LEU A 89 7.31 -9.88 3.59
CA LEU A 89 7.39 -11.04 2.70
C LEU A 89 8.21 -12.18 3.30
N ASN A 90 9.42 -11.89 3.79
CA ASN A 90 10.28 -12.90 4.37
C ASN A 90 9.70 -13.49 5.68
N TYR A 91 9.00 -12.67 6.47
CA TYR A 91 8.22 -13.16 7.60
C TYR A 91 7.16 -14.16 7.15
N ALA A 92 6.35 -13.82 6.15
CA ALA A 92 5.32 -14.72 5.62
C ALA A 92 5.93 -16.03 5.10
N GLU A 93 7.01 -15.98 4.31
CA GLU A 93 7.72 -17.17 3.84
C GLU A 93 8.22 -18.06 5.00
N ARG A 94 8.78 -17.47 6.05
CA ARG A 94 9.21 -18.22 7.23
C ARG A 94 8.05 -18.87 7.96
N GLN A 95 6.92 -18.17 8.11
CA GLN A 95 5.74 -18.76 8.72
C GLN A 95 5.22 -19.95 7.89
N ILE A 96 5.21 -19.86 6.55
CA ILE A 96 4.84 -20.98 5.67
C ILE A 96 5.74 -22.20 5.92
N ARG A 97 7.06 -22.00 6.05
CA ARG A 97 8.02 -23.11 6.26
C ARG A 97 7.96 -23.73 7.66
N THR A 98 7.55 -22.97 8.67
CA THR A 98 7.70 -23.35 10.08
C THR A 98 6.38 -23.72 10.77
N ARG A 99 5.24 -23.30 10.22
CA ARG A 99 3.92 -23.51 10.82
C ARG A 99 3.20 -24.75 10.27
N PRO A 100 2.25 -25.33 11.02
CA PRO A 100 1.32 -26.32 10.47
C PRO A 100 0.54 -25.74 9.28
N ARG A 101 0.20 -26.60 8.31
CA ARG A 101 -0.46 -26.20 7.05
C ARG A 101 -1.65 -25.25 7.23
N VAL A 102 -2.56 -25.56 8.14
CA VAL A 102 -3.75 -24.73 8.42
C VAL A 102 -3.39 -23.32 8.91
N GLU A 103 -2.30 -23.17 9.67
CA GLU A 103 -1.80 -21.86 10.11
C GLU A 103 -0.99 -21.15 9.02
N ALA A 104 -0.40 -21.91 8.10
CA ALA A 104 0.40 -21.41 6.97
C ALA A 104 -0.47 -20.88 5.82
N GLU A 105 -1.68 -21.43 5.60
CA GLU A 105 -2.59 -21.07 4.50
C GLU A 105 -2.85 -19.56 4.39
N ARG A 106 -2.94 -18.84 5.52
CA ARG A 106 -3.09 -17.37 5.50
C ARG A 106 -1.87 -16.65 4.93
N PHE A 107 -0.68 -17.16 5.21
CA PHE A 107 0.59 -16.58 4.74
C PHE A 107 0.85 -16.96 3.28
N GLU A 108 0.43 -18.15 2.85
CA GLU A 108 0.40 -18.52 1.43
C GLU A 108 -0.48 -17.53 0.65
N SER A 109 -1.68 -17.23 1.16
CA SER A 109 -2.57 -16.23 0.54
C SER A 109 -1.93 -14.84 0.48
N TRP A 110 -1.19 -14.41 1.51
CA TRP A 110 -0.48 -13.13 1.48
C TRP A 110 0.58 -13.09 0.37
N ILE A 111 1.39 -14.14 0.24
CA ILE A 111 2.44 -14.23 -0.79
C ILE A 111 1.81 -14.25 -2.19
N ASP A 112 0.74 -15.01 -2.37
CA ASP A 112 0.01 -15.07 -3.65
C ASP A 112 -0.54 -13.69 -4.02
N ASN A 113 -1.19 -13.00 -3.08
CA ASN A 113 -1.68 -11.63 -3.30
C ASN A 113 -0.53 -10.64 -3.57
N ALA A 114 0.58 -10.74 -2.82
CA ALA A 114 1.72 -9.85 -2.95
C ALA A 114 2.42 -9.94 -4.31
N SER A 115 2.19 -11.01 -5.08
CA SER A 115 2.73 -11.16 -6.43
C SER A 115 2.35 -9.98 -7.36
N GLN A 116 1.21 -9.33 -7.11
CA GLN A 116 0.76 -8.13 -7.83
C GLN A 116 1.76 -6.96 -7.74
N LEU A 117 2.50 -6.85 -6.63
CA LEU A 117 3.45 -5.75 -6.39
C LEU A 117 4.53 -5.72 -7.48
N GLN A 118 4.97 -6.89 -7.94
CA GLN A 118 6.00 -6.99 -8.97
C GLN A 118 5.51 -6.44 -10.32
N GLU A 119 4.24 -6.66 -10.65
CA GLU A 119 3.64 -6.14 -11.88
C GLU A 119 3.53 -4.62 -11.82
N HIS A 120 3.06 -4.06 -10.70
CA HIS A 120 2.96 -2.62 -10.51
C HIS A 120 4.31 -1.90 -10.48
N LEU A 121 5.34 -2.51 -9.87
CA LEU A 121 6.70 -1.98 -9.88
C LEU A 121 7.29 -1.98 -11.30
N ARG A 122 7.13 -3.07 -12.06
CA ARG A 122 7.61 -3.16 -13.46
C ARG A 122 6.82 -2.24 -14.39
N GLY A 123 5.53 -2.10 -14.16
CA GLY A 123 4.64 -1.22 -14.91
C GLY A 123 4.82 0.26 -14.58
N GLY A 124 5.53 0.59 -13.49
CA GLY A 124 5.73 1.95 -13.02
C GLY A 124 4.46 2.61 -12.50
N THR A 125 3.49 1.83 -12.02
CA THR A 125 2.32 2.35 -11.28
C THR A 125 2.59 2.39 -9.77
N LEU A 126 3.57 1.62 -9.29
CA LEU A 126 4.22 1.82 -8.00
C LEU A 126 5.68 2.18 -8.23
N GLU A 127 6.17 3.18 -7.51
CA GLU A 127 7.55 3.67 -7.62
C GLU A 127 8.19 3.72 -6.23
N ILE A 128 9.32 3.02 -6.08
CA ILE A 128 10.16 3.13 -4.89
C ILE A 128 10.94 4.44 -5.01
N ASP A 129 10.80 5.33 -4.03
CA ASP A 129 11.47 6.63 -4.03
C ASP A 129 12.21 6.85 -2.70
N PRO A 130 13.51 6.51 -2.63
CA PRO A 130 14.26 6.58 -1.38
C PRO A 130 14.44 8.03 -0.89
N LEU A 131 14.54 8.17 0.43
CA LEU A 131 15.04 9.39 1.04
C LEU A 131 16.49 9.62 0.65
N ARG A 132 16.84 10.91 0.52
CA ARG A 132 18.23 11.34 0.30
C ARG A 132 18.95 11.40 1.65
N THR A 133 20.28 11.35 1.60
CA THR A 133 21.10 11.42 2.82
C THR A 133 20.82 12.70 3.62
N GLU A 134 20.56 13.82 2.95
CA GLU A 134 20.20 15.09 3.59
C GLU A 134 18.80 15.12 4.23
N GLU A 135 17.92 14.19 3.87
CA GLU A 135 16.55 14.06 4.38
C GLU A 135 16.47 13.16 5.63
N LEU A 136 17.52 12.36 5.89
CA LEU A 136 17.56 11.45 7.04
C LEU A 136 17.49 12.15 8.40
N PRO A 137 18.15 13.30 8.64
CA PRO A 137 18.02 14.01 9.91
C PRO A 137 16.60 14.52 10.17
N GLU A 138 15.88 14.93 9.13
CA GLU A 138 14.48 15.40 9.27
C GLU A 138 13.55 14.24 9.64
N ARG A 139 13.76 13.06 9.05
CA ARG A 139 13.05 11.84 9.46
C ARG A 139 13.29 11.52 10.94
N GLU A 140 14.54 11.55 11.40
CA GLU A 140 14.87 11.29 12.81
C GLU A 140 14.24 12.34 13.74
N ASP A 141 14.27 13.62 13.35
CA ASP A 141 13.65 14.71 14.13
C ASP A 141 12.14 14.51 14.28
N LEU A 142 11.45 14.04 13.23
CA LEU A 142 10.01 13.70 13.31
C LEU A 142 9.76 12.54 14.26
N THR A 143 10.56 11.47 14.18
CA THR A 143 10.46 10.32 15.09
C THR A 143 10.72 10.73 16.54
N GLU A 144 11.77 11.51 16.81
CA GLU A 144 12.12 11.95 18.16
C GLU A 144 11.12 12.95 18.75
N THR A 145 10.62 13.87 17.92
CA THR A 145 9.71 14.95 18.36
C THR A 145 8.29 14.45 18.60
N TYR A 146 7.77 13.61 17.71
CA TYR A 146 6.37 13.21 17.71
C TYR A 146 6.14 11.76 18.14
N GLY A 147 7.20 10.95 18.26
CA GLY A 147 7.09 9.54 18.66
C GLY A 147 6.59 8.60 17.55
N ILE A 148 6.47 9.09 16.31
CA ILE A 148 5.99 8.31 15.17
C ILE A 148 7.04 7.33 14.66
N GLY A 149 6.58 6.24 14.05
CA GLY A 149 7.45 5.23 13.46
C GLY A 149 8.31 5.78 12.33
N ARG A 150 9.48 5.17 12.10
CA ARG A 150 10.41 5.62 11.06
C ARG A 150 9.85 5.53 9.64
N GLY A 151 8.97 4.57 9.38
CA GLY A 151 8.23 4.46 8.12
C GLY A 151 7.27 5.61 7.87
N GLU A 152 6.49 5.94 8.90
CA GLU A 152 5.56 7.06 8.89
C GLU A 152 6.32 8.38 8.70
N ALA A 153 7.40 8.59 9.46
CA ALA A 153 8.28 9.75 9.32
C ALA A 153 8.88 9.83 7.91
N ALA A 154 9.34 8.72 7.33
CA ALA A 154 9.88 8.71 5.99
C ALA A 154 8.81 9.00 4.92
N CYS A 155 7.59 8.49 5.11
CA CYS A 155 6.44 8.81 4.29
C CYS A 155 6.16 10.32 4.31
N LEU A 156 6.17 10.95 5.49
CA LEU A 156 5.97 12.40 5.66
C LEU A 156 7.07 13.23 4.99
N VAL A 157 8.34 12.92 5.24
CA VAL A 157 9.49 13.62 4.61
C VAL A 157 9.40 13.52 3.09
N LEU A 158 9.08 12.33 2.58
CA LEU A 158 8.92 12.11 1.15
C LEU A 158 7.72 12.87 0.58
N ALA A 159 6.58 12.87 1.28
CA ALA A 159 5.37 13.61 0.90
C ALA A 159 5.65 15.11 0.83
N GLN A 160 6.36 15.66 1.83
CA GLN A 160 6.75 17.06 1.88
C GLN A 160 7.63 17.44 0.70
N ARG A 161 8.67 16.65 0.42
CA ARG A 161 9.56 16.85 -0.74
C ARG A 161 8.81 16.86 -2.07
N ARG A 162 7.81 16.00 -2.20
CA ARG A 162 7.02 15.83 -3.43
C ARG A 162 5.85 16.80 -3.53
N GLY A 163 5.52 17.54 -2.46
CA GLY A 163 4.30 18.35 -2.39
C GLY A 163 3.03 17.50 -2.55
N ALA A 164 3.08 16.24 -2.09
CA ALA A 164 2.07 15.23 -2.37
C ALA A 164 1.29 14.85 -1.10
N PRO A 165 0.07 14.29 -1.25
CA PRO A 165 -0.64 13.74 -0.11
C PRO A 165 0.02 12.46 0.41
N ALA A 166 0.01 12.28 1.73
CA ALA A 166 0.43 11.05 2.38
C ALA A 166 -0.76 10.10 2.60
N VAL A 167 -0.52 8.80 2.51
CA VAL A 167 -1.52 7.75 2.74
C VAL A 167 -1.04 6.84 3.86
N PHE A 168 -1.83 6.73 4.92
CA PHE A 168 -1.51 5.99 6.13
C PHE A 168 -2.50 4.86 6.41
N VAL A 169 -2.15 3.94 7.29
CA VAL A 169 -3.15 3.03 7.85
C VAL A 169 -3.93 3.76 8.95
N SER A 170 -5.20 3.41 9.15
CA SER A 170 -6.05 4.13 10.12
C SER A 170 -5.62 3.95 11.59
N ALA A 171 -4.64 3.10 11.86
CA ALA A 171 -4.03 2.93 13.19
C ALA A 171 -2.93 3.98 13.46
N ASP A 172 -2.42 4.65 12.42
CA ASP A 172 -1.32 5.61 12.49
C ASP A 172 -1.85 7.00 12.90
N GLN A 173 -2.59 7.05 14.02
CA GLN A 173 -3.25 8.28 14.44
C GLN A 173 -2.23 9.38 14.73
N GLU A 174 -1.11 9.04 15.35
CA GLU A 174 -0.02 9.98 15.64
C GLU A 174 0.57 10.53 14.33
N ALA A 175 0.89 9.68 13.36
CA ALA A 175 1.35 10.15 12.04
C ALA A 175 0.33 11.02 11.31
N CYS A 176 -0.96 10.71 11.46
CA CYS A 176 -2.03 11.54 10.90
C CYS A 176 -2.09 12.94 11.54
N GLU A 177 -1.92 13.03 12.86
CA GLU A 177 -1.88 14.29 13.61
C GLU A 177 -0.64 15.10 13.22
N VAL A 178 0.52 14.44 13.06
CA VAL A 178 1.75 15.09 12.58
C VAL A 178 1.57 15.62 11.16
N ALA A 179 0.98 14.84 10.26
CA ALA A 179 0.68 15.28 8.89
C ALA A 179 -0.17 16.57 8.89
N ASP A 180 -1.20 16.61 9.73
CA ASP A 180 -2.08 17.77 9.88
C ASP A 180 -1.31 18.99 10.46
N GLU A 181 -0.41 18.78 11.42
CA GLU A 181 0.42 19.82 12.03
C GLU A 181 1.42 20.44 11.05
N ILE A 182 2.12 19.61 10.26
CA ILE A 182 3.11 20.07 9.28
C ILE A 182 2.50 20.45 7.92
N GLY A 183 1.18 20.37 7.79
CA GLY A 183 0.42 20.85 6.64
C GLY A 183 0.47 19.91 5.42
N ILE A 184 0.71 18.61 5.62
CA ILE A 184 0.67 17.60 4.57
C ILE A 184 -0.75 17.02 4.48
N PRO A 185 -1.42 17.13 3.31
CA PRO A 185 -2.71 16.48 3.12
C PRO A 185 -2.59 14.98 3.31
N ARG A 186 -3.53 14.36 4.05
CA ARG A 186 -3.50 12.92 4.31
C ARG A 186 -4.79 12.20 3.92
N THR A 187 -4.69 10.89 3.81
CA THR A 187 -5.82 9.96 3.61
C THR A 187 -5.49 8.66 4.35
N THR A 188 -6.49 8.04 4.96
CA THR A 188 -6.33 6.77 5.68
C THR A 188 -7.02 5.62 4.94
N ILE A 189 -6.73 4.37 5.31
CA ILE A 189 -7.44 3.20 4.78
C ILE A 189 -8.96 3.32 4.94
N ARG A 190 -9.45 3.82 6.08
CA ARG A 190 -10.88 4.06 6.28
C ARG A 190 -11.45 5.06 5.27
N ASP A 191 -10.77 6.19 5.06
CA ASP A 191 -11.19 7.18 4.06
C ASP A 191 -11.20 6.57 2.64
N LEU A 192 -10.26 5.67 2.33
CA LEU A 192 -10.20 4.95 1.07
C LEU A 192 -11.38 3.97 0.92
N LEU A 193 -11.72 3.22 1.96
CA LEU A 193 -12.84 2.29 1.93
C LEU A 193 -14.17 3.02 1.78
N GLU A 194 -14.37 4.14 2.47
CA GLU A 194 -15.53 5.03 2.28
C GLU A 194 -15.62 5.51 0.82
N ARG A 195 -14.53 6.07 0.29
CA ARG A 195 -14.47 6.52 -1.11
C ARG A 195 -14.71 5.40 -2.10
N TRP A 196 -14.25 4.19 -1.82
CA TRP A 196 -14.45 3.05 -2.70
C TRP A 196 -15.94 2.71 -2.81
N VAL A 197 -16.64 2.66 -1.68
CA VAL A 197 -18.10 2.44 -1.61
C VAL A 197 -18.87 3.56 -2.31
N ASP A 198 -18.51 4.81 -2.01
CA ASP A 198 -19.22 5.99 -2.53
C ASP A 198 -19.06 6.16 -4.04
N ILE A 199 -17.85 5.92 -4.57
CA ILE A 199 -17.54 6.22 -5.97
C ILE A 199 -17.85 5.03 -6.88
N PHE A 200 -17.55 3.81 -6.42
CA PHE A 200 -17.59 2.62 -7.27
C PHE A 200 -18.71 1.66 -6.93
N SER A 201 -19.29 1.76 -5.72
CA SER A 201 -20.34 0.86 -5.23
C SER A 201 -20.04 -0.61 -5.57
N PRO A 202 -18.91 -1.17 -5.09
CA PRO A 202 -18.48 -2.51 -5.46
C PRO A 202 -19.53 -3.56 -5.05
N PRO A 203 -19.57 -4.71 -5.73
CA PRO A 203 -20.36 -5.84 -5.26
C PRO A 203 -20.05 -6.16 -3.79
N VAL A 204 -21.10 -6.50 -3.02
CA VAL A 204 -20.95 -6.84 -1.59
C VAL A 204 -19.93 -7.96 -1.37
N GLU A 205 -19.86 -8.92 -2.30
CA GLU A 205 -18.90 -10.03 -2.25
C GLU A 205 -17.45 -9.53 -2.35
N ASP A 206 -17.17 -8.59 -3.25
CA ASP A 206 -15.83 -8.00 -3.42
C ASP A 206 -15.45 -7.14 -2.22
N PHE A 207 -16.41 -6.38 -1.68
CA PHE A 207 -16.22 -5.61 -0.46
C PHE A 207 -15.92 -6.53 0.75
N ASP A 208 -16.73 -7.57 0.97
CA ASP A 208 -16.55 -8.52 2.06
C ASP A 208 -15.19 -9.26 1.92
N ALA A 209 -14.78 -9.61 0.69
CA ALA A 209 -13.48 -10.21 0.40
C ALA A 209 -12.30 -9.27 0.72
N MET A 210 -12.37 -7.99 0.33
CA MET A 210 -11.37 -6.98 0.67
C MET A 210 -11.23 -6.82 2.19
N ILE A 211 -12.35 -6.67 2.91
CA ILE A 211 -12.32 -6.49 4.36
C ILE A 211 -11.74 -7.71 5.07
N GLU A 212 -12.14 -8.92 4.68
CA GLU A 212 -11.56 -10.15 5.23
C GLU A 212 -10.07 -10.26 4.93
N GLY A 213 -9.67 -9.87 3.72
CA GLY A 213 -8.29 -9.73 3.30
C GLY A 213 -7.47 -8.83 4.22
N LEU A 214 -7.94 -7.60 4.43
CA LEU A 214 -7.31 -6.62 5.32
C LEU A 214 -7.17 -7.18 6.75
N ARG A 215 -8.23 -7.78 7.30
CA ARG A 215 -8.19 -8.41 8.64
C ARG A 215 -7.15 -9.51 8.71
N ARG A 216 -7.09 -10.36 7.67
CA ARG A 216 -6.08 -11.42 7.58
C ARG A 216 -4.69 -10.84 7.53
N ALA A 217 -4.49 -9.72 6.84
CA ALA A 217 -3.25 -8.93 6.79
C ALA A 217 -2.95 -8.18 8.10
N ARG A 218 -3.76 -8.38 9.16
CA ARG A 218 -3.67 -7.72 10.48
C ARG A 218 -4.07 -6.24 10.48
N PHE A 219 -4.78 -5.80 9.46
CA PHE A 219 -5.39 -4.47 9.37
C PHE A 219 -6.91 -4.61 9.49
N ASP A 220 -7.46 -4.54 10.71
CA ASP A 220 -8.92 -4.56 10.88
C ASP A 220 -9.47 -3.13 10.90
N PRO A 221 -10.29 -2.71 9.90
CA PRO A 221 -10.93 -1.41 9.92
C PRO A 221 -11.94 -1.27 11.06
N GLY A 222 -12.37 -2.38 11.69
CA GLY A 222 -13.30 -2.41 12.81
C GLY A 222 -14.75 -2.60 12.37
N LYS A 223 -15.49 -3.43 13.12
CA LYS A 223 -16.86 -3.80 12.76
C LYS A 223 -17.82 -2.61 12.67
N ASP A 224 -17.71 -1.67 13.60
CA ASP A 224 -18.60 -0.50 13.67
C ASP A 224 -18.41 0.46 12.49
N PHE A 225 -17.21 0.44 11.87
CA PHE A 225 -16.91 1.16 10.64
C PHE A 225 -17.39 0.40 9.40
N VAL A 226 -17.17 -0.92 9.35
CA VAL A 226 -17.50 -1.75 8.18
C VAL A 226 -19.01 -1.94 8.00
N ALA A 227 -19.77 -2.10 9.08
CA ALA A 227 -21.20 -2.43 8.99
C ALA A 227 -22.03 -1.38 8.24
N PRO A 228 -21.91 -0.06 8.52
CA PRO A 228 -22.61 0.97 7.77
C PRO A 228 -22.26 0.98 6.27
N LEU A 229 -20.97 0.78 5.92
CA LEU A 229 -20.55 0.74 4.52
C LEU A 229 -21.17 -0.43 3.76
N ARG A 230 -21.23 -1.60 4.42
CA ARG A 230 -21.84 -2.80 3.85
C ARG A 230 -23.36 -2.64 3.66
N GLU A 231 -24.04 -1.95 4.57
CA GLU A 231 -25.47 -1.64 4.44
C GLU A 231 -25.75 -0.76 3.22
N THR A 232 -24.88 0.20 2.90
CA THR A 232 -25.01 1.05 1.70
C THR A 232 -24.91 0.25 0.40
N LEU A 233 -24.24 -0.90 0.39
CA LEU A 233 -24.08 -1.77 -0.77
C LEU A 233 -25.20 -2.82 -0.92
N SER A 234 -26.09 -2.95 0.07
CA SER A 234 -27.17 -3.96 0.12
C SER A 234 -28.48 -3.48 -0.50
#